data_AF-M0C834-F1
#
_entry.id   AF-M0C834-F1
#
_cell.length_a   1.000
_cell.length_b   1.000
_cell.length_c   1.000
_cell.angle_alpha   90.00
_cell.angle_beta   90.00
_cell.angle_gamma   90.00
#
_symmetry.space_group_name_H-M   'P 1'
#
loop_
_entity.id
_entity.type
_entity.pdbx_description
1 polymer ?
#
loop_
_entity_poly.entity_id
_entity_poly.type
_entity_poly.pdbx_seq_one_letter_code
_entity_poly.pdbx_strand_id
1 'polypeptide(L)'
;MSEIFARDLGGKRVVGTDGKIFGRLHTVTMDPESGALLDLVVEPGDGSPRSASERSDDDRLWVPVDRIETVKDQIIIRSSR
;
A
#
# COMPACT_ATOMS: atom_id res chain seq x y z
N MET A 1 12.99 -13.85 -15.54
CA MET A 1 11.96 -12.87 -15.94
C MET A 1 10.63 -13.43 -15.48
N SER A 2 9.98 -12.76 -14.54
CA SER A 2 8.69 -13.21 -14.00
C SER A 2 7.65 -12.19 -14.44
N GLU A 3 6.79 -12.59 -15.38
CA GLU A 3 5.65 -11.81 -15.84
C GLU A 3 4.62 -11.75 -14.71
N ILE A 4 4.51 -10.59 -14.06
CA ILE A 4 3.50 -10.39 -13.00
C ILE A 4 2.20 -10.00 -13.70
N PHE A 5 1.24 -10.93 -13.75
CA PHE A 5 -0.08 -10.72 -14.33
C PHE A 5 -0.99 -9.89 -13.42
N ALA A 6 -1.82 -9.00 -13.99
CA ALA A 6 -2.80 -8.17 -13.28
C ALA A 6 -3.85 -8.97 -12.48
N ARG A 7 -4.02 -10.27 -12.77
CA ARG A 7 -4.87 -11.19 -11.99
C ARG A 7 -4.23 -11.64 -10.66
N ASP A 8 -2.92 -11.45 -10.49
CA ASP A 8 -2.14 -11.85 -9.32
C ASP A 8 -1.83 -10.67 -8.37
N LEU A 9 -2.16 -9.44 -8.80
CA LEU A 9 -1.99 -8.22 -8.00
C LEU A 9 -3.21 -7.91 -7.12
N GLY A 10 -4.33 -8.60 -7.33
CA GLY A 10 -5.51 -8.53 -6.48
C GLY A 10 -5.26 -9.21 -5.13
N GLY A 11 -4.83 -8.43 -4.14
CA GLY A 11 -4.73 -8.87 -2.76
C GLY A 11 -3.33 -8.98 -2.16
N LYS A 12 -2.34 -8.31 -2.76
CA LYS A 12 -0.99 -8.25 -2.20
C LYS A 12 -0.98 -7.48 -0.87
N ARG A 13 -0.22 -8.01 0.08
CA ARG A 13 -0.16 -7.50 1.45
C ARG A 13 0.78 -6.30 1.49
N VAL A 14 0.40 -5.28 2.24
CA VAL A 14 1.24 -4.12 2.52
C VAL A 14 1.92 -4.37 3.85
N VAL A 15 3.25 -4.36 3.82
CA VAL A 15 4.12 -4.70 4.95
C VAL A 15 5.12 -3.57 5.14
N GLY A 16 5.33 -3.14 6.37
CA GLY A 16 6.38 -2.19 6.71
C GLY A 16 7.76 -2.84 6.63
N THR A 17 8.78 -2.01 6.45
CA THR A 17 10.18 -2.41 6.63
C THR A 17 10.47 -3.00 8.03
N ASP A 18 9.60 -2.74 9.00
CA ASP A 18 9.65 -3.29 10.37
C ASP A 18 9.02 -4.70 10.48
N GLY A 19 8.51 -5.27 9.38
CA GLY A 19 7.77 -6.56 9.36
C GLY A 19 6.30 -6.43 9.75
N LYS A 20 5.84 -5.21 10.01
CA LYS A 20 4.49 -4.88 10.43
C LYS A 20 3.50 -4.95 9.26
N ILE A 21 2.42 -5.72 9.39
CA ILE A 21 1.43 -5.86 8.32
C ILE A 21 0.37 -4.78 8.45
N PHE A 22 0.25 -3.92 7.43
CA PHE A 22 -0.72 -2.82 7.39
C PHE A 22 -2.07 -3.24 6.81
N GLY A 23 -2.09 -4.25 5.94
CA GLY A 23 -3.33 -4.72 5.35
C GLY A 23 -3.14 -5.18 3.91
N ARG A 24 -4.18 -5.00 3.11
CA ARG A 24 -4.22 -5.42 1.70
C ARG A 24 -4.39 -4.21 0.81
N LEU A 25 -3.65 -4.14 -0.30
CA LEU A 25 -3.89 -3.10 -1.28
C LEU A 25 -5.30 -3.23 -1.83
N HIS A 26 -6.11 -2.19 -1.69
CA HIS A 26 -7.45 -2.11 -2.23
C HIS A 26 -7.45 -1.41 -3.59
N THR A 27 -6.86 -0.22 -3.66
CA THR A 27 -6.72 0.54 -4.90
C THR A 27 -5.51 1.47 -4.85
N VAL A 28 -5.21 2.14 -5.96
CA VAL A 28 -4.17 3.17 -6.06
C VAL A 28 -4.79 4.45 -6.61
N THR A 29 -4.39 5.58 -6.06
CA THR A 29 -4.75 6.91 -6.52
C THR A 29 -3.66 7.41 -7.45
N MET A 30 -4.04 8.00 -8.57
CA MET A 30 -3.13 8.54 -9.58
C MET A 30 -3.47 10.01 -9.83
N ASP A 31 -2.44 10.80 -10.09
CA ASP A 31 -2.58 12.17 -10.53
C ASP A 31 -3.12 12.22 -11.96
N PRO A 32 -4.24 12.92 -12.23
CA PRO A 32 -4.86 12.93 -13.54
C PRO A 32 -4.06 13.75 -14.57
N GLU A 33 -3.19 14.66 -14.15
CA GLU A 33 -2.45 15.55 -15.04
C GLU A 33 -1.14 14.91 -15.53
N SER A 34 -0.36 14.36 -14.60
CA SER A 34 0.94 13.73 -14.86
C SER A 34 0.85 12.23 -15.12
N GLY A 35 -0.23 11.58 -14.69
CA GLY A 35 -0.34 10.13 -14.64
C GLY A 35 0.57 9.46 -13.61
N ALA A 36 1.16 10.24 -12.69
CA ALA A 36 1.99 9.70 -11.62
C ALA A 36 1.11 9.07 -10.54
N LEU A 37 1.53 7.90 -10.04
CA LEU A 37 0.90 7.31 -8.87
C LEU A 37 1.10 8.25 -7.66
N LEU A 38 0.03 8.57 -6.93
CA LEU A 38 0.07 9.47 -5.76
C LEU A 38 0.10 8.67 -4.46
N ASP A 39 -0.93 7.87 -4.24
CA ASP A 39 -1.17 7.18 -2.99
C ASP A 39 -1.70 5.77 -3.22
N LEU A 40 -1.43 4.88 -2.28
CA LEU A 40 -1.95 3.54 -2.24
C LEU A 40 -3.02 3.49 -1.16
N VAL A 41 -4.21 3.07 -1.55
CA VAL A 41 -5.33 2.88 -0.65
C VAL A 41 -5.30 1.44 -0.17
N VAL A 42 -4.97 1.28 1.09
CA VAL A 42 -4.82 -0.01 1.77
C VAL A 42 -6.01 -0.21 2.68
N GLU A 43 -6.61 -1.38 2.59
CA GLU A 43 -7.67 -1.80 3.50
C GLU A 43 -7.00 -2.45 4.74
N PRO A 44 -7.07 -1.83 5.92
CA PRO A 44 -6.54 -2.42 7.13
C PRO A 44 -7.41 -3.62 7.54
N GLY A 45 -6.77 -4.76 7.82
CA GLY A 45 -7.46 -5.90 8.44
C GLY A 45 -7.63 -5.73 9.95
N ASP A 46 -8.48 -6.55 10.56
CA ASP A 46 -8.61 -6.63 12.02
C ASP A 46 -7.24 -6.81 12.70
N GLY A 47 -6.87 -5.86 13.57
CA GLY A 47 -5.56 -5.82 14.24
C GLY A 47 -4.46 -5.08 13.48
N SER A 48 -4.78 -4.43 12.35
CA SER A 48 -3.80 -3.62 11.63
C SER A 48 -3.34 -2.43 12.48
N PRO A 49 -2.03 -2.20 12.55
CA PRO A 49 -1.49 -1.09 13.30
C PRO A 49 -1.86 0.24 12.67
N ARG A 50 -2.48 1.09 13.47
CA ARG A 50 -2.94 2.44 13.18
C ARG A 50 -1.86 3.44 12.74
N SER A 51 -0.62 2.98 12.55
CA SER A 51 0.59 3.79 12.38
C SER A 51 1.19 3.61 11.00
N ALA A 52 0.49 3.98 9.93
CA ALA A 52 1.15 4.49 8.72
C ALA A 52 0.13 5.20 7.84
N SER A 53 0.01 6.50 8.11
CA SER A 53 -0.64 7.54 7.30
C SER A 53 -2.17 7.49 7.24
N GLU A 54 -2.75 8.50 7.92
CA GLU A 54 -4.06 9.09 7.73
C GLU A 54 -5.16 8.07 7.41
N ARG A 55 -5.85 7.59 8.46
CA ARG A 55 -7.13 6.91 8.22
C ARG A 55 -8.08 7.93 7.62
N SER A 56 -8.59 7.64 6.43
CA SER A 56 -9.72 8.36 5.86
C SER A 56 -11.01 7.97 6.58
N ASP A 57 -12.06 8.77 6.46
CA ASP A 57 -13.39 8.53 7.05
C ASP A 57 -13.99 7.14 6.70
N ASP A 58 -13.51 6.49 5.64
CA ASP A 58 -13.91 5.14 5.20
C ASP A 58 -13.10 3.99 5.86
N ASP A 59 -12.36 4.26 6.95
CA ASP A 59 -11.42 3.35 7.64
C ASP A 59 -10.28 2.81 6.74
N ARG A 60 -10.02 3.47 5.61
CA ARG A 60 -8.92 3.11 4.69
C ARG A 60 -7.64 3.83 5.06
N LEU A 61 -6.53 3.15 4.83
CA LEU A 61 -5.18 3.66 5.07
C LEU A 61 -4.59 4.19 3.75
N TRP A 62 -4.11 5.42 3.75
CA TRP A 62 -3.52 6.04 2.57
C TRP A 62 -2.00 6.01 2.72
N VAL A 63 -1.31 5.41 1.78
CA VAL A 63 0.15 5.28 1.82
C VAL A 63 0.74 6.00 0.61
N PRO A 64 1.45 7.12 0.80
CA PRO A 64 2.05 7.85 -0.32
C PRO A 64 3.11 6.98 -0.99
N VAL A 65 3.19 7.09 -2.32
CA VAL A 65 4.10 6.26 -3.12
C VAL A 65 5.57 6.48 -2.79
N ASP A 66 5.90 7.67 -2.27
CA ASP A 66 7.23 8.05 -1.79
C ASP A 66 7.75 7.11 -0.70
N ARG A 67 6.84 6.47 0.05
CA ARG A 67 7.20 5.49 1.09
C ARG A 67 7.41 4.08 0.56
N ILE A 68 7.12 3.80 -0.70
CA ILE A 68 7.30 2.45 -1.26
C ILE A 68 8.78 2.20 -1.52
N GLU A 69 9.29 1.12 -0.94
CA GLU A 69 10.64 0.63 -1.21
C GLU A 69 10.63 -0.46 -2.28
N THR A 70 9.64 -1.35 -2.26
CA THR A 70 9.58 -2.49 -3.17
C THR A 70 8.15 -2.95 -3.41
N VAL A 71 7.84 -3.22 -4.68
CA VAL A 71 6.60 -3.88 -5.10
C VAL A 71 6.99 -5.22 -5.74
N LYS A 72 6.83 -6.32 -5.00
CA LYS A 72 6.95 -7.68 -5.54
C LYS A 72 5.69 -8.47 -5.24
N ASP A 73 5.79 -9.48 -4.39
CA ASP A 73 4.65 -10.26 -3.91
C ASP A 73 3.92 -9.60 -2.73
N GLN A 74 4.65 -8.71 -2.05
CA GLN A 74 4.15 -7.79 -1.04
C GLN A 74 4.69 -6.40 -1.33
N ILE A 75 3.95 -5.38 -0.89
CA ILE A 75 4.34 -3.98 -0.99
C ILE A 75 5.07 -3.64 0.29
N ILE A 76 6.37 -3.36 0.18
CA ILE A 76 7.19 -2.97 1.31
C ILE A 76 7.23 -1.44 1.39
N ILE A 77 6.82 -0.91 2.54
CA ILE A 77 6.79 0.54 2.80
C ILE A 77 7.74 0.90 3.94
N ARG A 78 8.41 2.04 3.82
CA ARG A 78 9.31 2.54 4.86
C ARG A 78 8.50 2.95 6.08
N SER A 79 8.76 2.30 7.22
CA SER A 79 8.22 2.73 8.52
C SER A 79 8.98 3.99 8.96
N SER A 80 8.27 5.10 9.18
CA SER A 80 8.88 6.27 9.83
C SER A 80 9.29 5.84 11.23
N ARG A 81 10.59 5.82 11.50
CA ARG A 81 11.11 5.82 12.88
C ARG A 81 10.79 7.13 13.56
#